data_AF-A0A426YNB2-F1
#
_entry.id   AF-A0A426YNB2-F1
#
_cell.length_a   1.000
_cell.length_b   1.000
_cell.length_c   1.000
_cell.angle_alpha   90.00
_cell.angle_beta   90.00
_cell.angle_gamma   90.00
#
_symmetry.space_group_name_H-M   'P 1'
#
loop_
_entity.id
_entity.type
_entity.pdbx_description
1 polymer ?
#
loop_
_entity_poly.entity_id
_entity_poly.type
_entity_poly.pdbx_seq_one_letter_code
_entity_poly.pdbx_strand_id
1 'polypeptide(L)'
;MKVQMLMWFSNFNRISSFDPPPARVFAWRVLELKEQGVGEDEAMAVADMEYRAEKKAKKKAYSELKQIARLQGKKPPPNPYPSAIKEIQAEEKKFVRDRFFNPKILEIVEKMKAEMAAERQEKQSEAGNGVAGGGGQRGGWNGGQRR
;
A
#
# COMPACT_ATOMS: atom_id res chain seq x y z
N MET A 1 -17.05 -2.88 41.39
CA MET A 1 -17.60 -1.64 40.80
C MET A 1 -16.54 -0.71 40.18
N LYS A 2 -15.35 -0.52 40.76
CA LYS A 2 -14.28 0.33 40.15
C LYS A 2 -13.79 -0.13 38.76
N VAL A 3 -13.74 -1.43 38.50
CA VAL A 3 -13.26 -1.99 37.21
C VAL A 3 -14.27 -1.76 36.07
N GLN A 4 -15.57 -1.78 36.38
CA GLN A 4 -16.65 -1.54 35.43
C GLN A 4 -16.69 -0.07 35.00
N MET A 5 -16.38 0.85 35.92
CA MET A 5 -16.28 2.29 35.65
C MET A 5 -15.05 2.64 34.79
N LEU A 6 -13.91 1.96 34.99
CA LEU A 6 -12.73 2.11 34.12
C LEU A 6 -12.99 1.57 32.70
N MET A 7 -13.69 0.44 32.56
CA MET A 7 -14.09 -0.07 31.24
C MET A 7 -15.07 0.86 30.53
N TRP A 8 -15.97 1.52 31.26
CA TRP A 8 -16.91 2.49 30.70
C TRP A 8 -16.21 3.78 30.26
N PHE A 9 -15.29 4.32 31.07
CA PHE A 9 -14.49 5.50 30.71
C PHE A 9 -13.55 5.23 29.52
N SER A 10 -13.01 4.01 29.42
CA SER A 10 -12.17 3.60 28.29
C SER A 10 -12.98 3.40 26.99
N ASN A 11 -14.22 2.91 27.08
CA ASN A 11 -15.13 2.80 25.93
C ASN A 11 -15.77 4.13 25.51
N PHE A 12 -15.93 5.10 26.41
CA PHE A 12 -16.52 6.40 26.09
C PHE A 12 -15.66 7.22 25.11
N ASN A 13 -14.34 7.15 25.22
CA ASN A 13 -13.41 7.79 24.28
C ASN A 13 -13.46 7.21 22.85
N ARG A 14 -14.09 6.04 22.68
CA ARG A 14 -14.22 5.37 21.37
C ARG A 14 -15.49 5.76 20.61
N ILE A 15 -16.45 6.42 21.27
CA ILE A 15 -17.76 6.75 20.69
C ILE A 15 -17.76 8.14 20.01
N SER A 16 -16.75 8.99 20.28
CA SER A 16 -16.63 10.36 19.73
C SER A 16 -15.38 10.61 18.87
N SER A 17 -14.69 9.57 18.39
CA SER A 17 -13.48 9.74 17.59
C SER A 17 -13.80 9.77 16.10
N PHE A 18 -14.36 10.88 15.61
CA PHE A 18 -14.23 11.18 14.19
C PHE A 18 -12.75 11.43 13.94
N ASP A 19 -12.01 10.42 13.47
CA ASP A 19 -10.65 10.58 12.99
C ASP A 19 -10.75 11.05 11.53
N PRO A 20 -10.70 12.38 11.28
CA PRO A 20 -10.89 12.91 9.94
C PRO A 20 -9.88 12.29 8.98
N PRO A 21 -10.28 11.95 7.75
CA PRO A 21 -9.33 11.45 6.76
C PRO A 21 -8.20 12.47 6.59
N PRO A 22 -6.94 12.04 6.35
CA PRO A 22 -5.79 12.95 6.29
C PRO A 22 -5.99 14.16 5.36
N ALA A 23 -6.72 13.98 4.25
CA ALA A 23 -7.07 15.07 3.35
C ALA A 23 -7.93 16.17 4.00
N ARG A 24 -8.81 15.81 4.94
CA ARG A 24 -9.64 16.79 5.67
C ARG A 24 -8.82 17.59 6.68
N VAL A 25 -7.93 16.93 7.43
CA VAL A 25 -7.01 17.63 8.35
C VAL A 25 -6.13 18.61 7.57
N PHE A 26 -5.61 18.17 6.43
CA PHE A 26 -4.82 19.00 5.54
C PHE A 26 -5.60 20.22 5.04
N ALA A 27 -6.82 20.01 4.52
CA ALA A 27 -7.66 21.10 4.03
C ALA A 27 -8.02 22.10 5.13
N TRP A 28 -8.34 21.63 6.34
CA TRP A 28 -8.58 22.51 7.48
C TRP A 28 -7.35 23.33 7.84
N ARG A 29 -6.15 22.73 7.80
CA ARG A 29 -4.92 23.45 8.08
C ARG A 29 -4.64 24.54 7.04
N VAL A 30 -4.89 24.26 5.76
CA VAL A 30 -4.78 25.28 4.70
C VAL A 30 -5.79 26.41 4.91
N LEU A 31 -7.03 26.11 5.29
CA LEU A 31 -8.04 27.13 5.56
C LEU A 31 -7.66 28.01 6.75
N GLU A 32 -7.14 27.44 7.83
CA GLU A 32 -6.65 28.18 9.00
C GLU A 32 -5.51 29.14 8.63
N LEU A 33 -4.57 28.70 7.80
CA LEU A 33 -3.48 29.55 7.31
C LEU A 33 -4.00 30.66 6.39
N LYS A 34 -4.99 30.36 5.55
CA LYS A 34 -5.65 31.38 4.71
C LYS A 34 -6.42 32.40 5.54
N GLU A 35 -7.04 32.00 6.64
CA GLU A 35 -7.69 32.91 7.60
C GLU A 35 -6.69 33.85 8.27
N GLN A 36 -5.45 33.39 8.47
CA GLN A 36 -4.32 34.21 8.94
C GLN A 36 -3.74 35.14 7.87
N GLY A 37 -4.29 35.13 6.65
CA GLY A 37 -3.86 35.98 5.54
C GLY A 37 -2.72 35.41 4.69
N VAL A 38 -2.37 34.13 4.86
CA VAL A 38 -1.35 33.46 4.04
C VAL A 38 -1.92 33.19 2.64
N GLY A 39 -1.10 33.40 1.60
CA GLY A 39 -1.45 33.04 0.23
C GLY A 39 -1.72 31.55 0.07
N GLU A 40 -2.57 31.16 -0.88
CA GLU A 40 -3.01 29.76 -1.02
C GLU A 40 -1.87 28.78 -1.27
N ASP A 41 -0.94 29.11 -2.18
CA ASP A 41 0.21 28.25 -2.50
C ASP A 41 1.15 28.09 -1.29
N GLU A 42 1.36 29.17 -0.55
CA GLU A 42 2.19 29.18 0.65
C GLU A 42 1.52 28.40 1.79
N ALA A 43 0.21 28.58 1.99
CA ALA A 43 -0.57 27.83 2.96
C ALA A 43 -0.53 26.31 2.68
N MET A 44 -0.62 25.94 1.40
CA MET A 44 -0.54 24.54 0.98
C MET A 44 0.86 23.94 1.22
N ALA A 45 1.91 24.70 0.94
CA ALA A 45 3.30 24.29 1.18
C ALA A 45 3.61 24.12 2.69
N VAL A 46 3.16 25.07 3.52
CA VAL A 46 3.32 25.01 4.98
C VAL A 46 2.57 23.81 5.55
N ALA A 47 1.32 23.59 5.14
CA ALA A 47 0.54 22.43 5.58
C ALA A 47 1.19 21.09 5.20
N ASP A 48 1.81 20.97 4.02
CA ASP A 48 2.51 19.74 3.61
C ASP A 48 3.80 19.54 4.44
N MET A 49 4.54 20.62 4.69
CA MET A 49 5.72 20.59 5.55
C MET A 49 5.39 20.14 6.98
N GLU A 50 4.33 20.68 7.57
CA GLU A 50 3.84 20.30 8.91
C GLU A 50 3.39 18.84 8.94
N TYR A 51 2.62 18.40 7.94
CA TYR A 51 2.18 17.00 7.83
C TYR A 51 3.36 16.03 7.77
N ARG A 52 4.38 16.34 6.95
CA ARG A 52 5.60 15.54 6.85
C ARG A 52 6.39 15.53 8.15
N ALA A 53 6.48 16.66 8.84
CA ALA A 53 7.15 16.78 10.13
C ALA A 53 6.46 15.92 11.20
N GLU A 54 5.13 15.99 11.29
CA GLU A 54 4.34 15.20 12.23
C GLU A 54 4.50 13.69 11.95
N LYS A 55 4.44 13.27 10.68
CA LYS A 55 4.69 11.86 10.29
C LYS A 55 6.09 11.40 10.66
N LYS A 56 7.11 12.24 10.51
CA LYS A 56 8.49 11.94 10.93
C LYS A 56 8.57 11.82 12.46
N ALA A 57 7.97 12.73 13.20
CA ALA A 57 7.95 12.72 14.67
C ALA A 57 7.27 11.45 15.21
N LYS A 58 6.08 11.09 14.69
CA LYS A 58 5.36 9.85 15.05
C LYS A 58 6.21 8.59 14.83
N LYS A 59 6.94 8.52 13.71
CA LYS A 59 7.87 7.41 13.42
C LYS A 59 9.04 7.36 14.41
N LYS A 60 9.64 8.50 14.74
CA LYS A 60 10.74 8.59 15.72
C LYS A 60 10.29 8.16 17.11
N ALA A 61 9.16 8.69 17.59
CA ALA A 61 8.59 8.32 18.88
C ALA A 61 8.34 6.81 19.00
N TYR A 62 7.77 6.18 17.96
CA TYR A 62 7.60 4.72 17.96
C TYR A 62 8.93 3.95 17.93
N SER A 63 9.94 4.47 17.22
CA SER A 63 11.27 3.85 17.17
C SER A 63 11.98 3.88 18.52
N GLU A 64 11.90 5.00 19.24
CA GLU A 64 12.43 5.17 20.60
C GLU A 64 11.71 4.25 21.58
N LEU A 65 10.38 4.20 21.48
CA LEU A 65 9.57 3.32 22.30
C LEU A 65 9.94 1.83 22.08
N LYS A 66 10.26 1.44 20.85
CA LYS A 66 10.75 0.09 20.53
C LYS A 66 12.14 -0.17 21.13
N GLN A 67 13.03 0.82 21.14
CA GLN A 67 14.34 0.71 21.79
C GLN A 67 14.19 0.53 23.30
N ILE A 68 13.35 1.33 23.95
CA ILE A 68 13.06 1.20 25.38
C ILE A 68 12.50 -0.19 25.71
N ALA A 69 11.51 -0.67 24.94
CA ALA A 69 10.94 -1.99 25.16
C ALA A 69 11.98 -3.12 25.06
N ARG A 70 12.88 -3.04 24.06
CA ARG A 70 13.99 -3.99 23.90
C ARG A 70 14.95 -3.97 25.09
N LEU A 71 15.35 -2.79 25.56
CA LEU A 71 16.23 -2.64 26.72
C LEU A 71 15.58 -3.20 27.99
N GLN A 72 14.27 -3.07 28.13
CA GLN A 72 13.49 -3.62 29.25
C GLN A 72 13.21 -5.13 29.12
N GLY A 73 13.65 -5.79 28.05
CA GLY A 73 13.32 -7.20 27.77
C GLY A 73 11.84 -7.46 27.49
N LYS A 74 11.04 -6.42 27.27
CA LYS A 74 9.59 -6.52 26.98
C LYS A 74 9.34 -6.52 25.49
N LYS A 75 8.25 -7.15 25.07
CA LYS A 75 7.80 -7.07 23.67
C LYS A 75 7.41 -5.61 23.36
N PRO A 76 7.88 -5.03 22.24
CA PRO A 76 7.45 -3.70 21.82
C PRO A 76 5.93 -3.68 21.64
N PRO A 77 5.23 -2.68 22.18
CA PRO A 77 3.80 -2.53 21.96
C PRO A 77 3.53 -2.29 20.47
N PRO A 78 2.32 -2.65 19.99
CA PRO A 78 1.94 -2.44 18.60
C PRO A 78 2.04 -0.97 18.21
N ASN A 79 2.37 -0.72 16.95
CA ASN A 79 2.55 0.63 16.43
C ASN A 79 1.26 1.45 16.60
N PRO A 80 1.27 2.55 17.37
CA PRO A 80 0.08 3.38 17.58
C PRO A 80 -0.34 4.14 16.31
N TYR A 81 0.54 4.27 15.31
CA TYR A 81 0.24 4.92 14.02
C TYR A 81 0.65 4.01 12.86
N PRO A 82 -0.10 2.93 12.58
CA PRO A 82 0.14 2.11 11.41
C PRO A 82 -0.03 2.96 10.15
N SER A 83 0.87 2.77 9.17
CA SER A 83 0.63 3.31 7.83
C SER A 83 -0.53 2.54 7.21
N ALA A 84 -1.39 3.21 6.44
CA ALA A 84 -2.49 2.57 5.70
C ALA A 84 -2.05 1.31 4.93
N ILE A 85 -0.86 1.35 4.32
CA ILE A 85 -0.26 0.19 3.63
C ILE A 85 -0.08 -1.02 4.57
N LYS A 86 0.30 -0.80 5.83
CA LYS A 86 0.50 -1.88 6.81
C LYS A 86 -0.82 -2.45 7.31
N GLU A 87 -1.87 -1.64 7.36
CA GLU A 87 -3.23 -2.10 7.66
C GLU A 87 -3.75 -2.99 6.54
N ILE A 88 -3.65 -2.50 5.29
CA ILE A 88 -3.98 -3.28 4.09
C ILE A 88 -3.15 -4.57 4.04
N GLN A 89 -1.84 -4.51 4.27
CA GLN A 89 -1.00 -5.71 4.30
C GLN A 89 -1.39 -6.68 5.41
N ALA A 90 -1.78 -6.19 6.59
CA ALA A 90 -2.24 -7.06 7.68
C ALA A 90 -3.56 -7.75 7.32
N GLU A 91 -4.47 -7.02 6.68
CA GLU A 91 -5.72 -7.56 6.15
C GLU A 91 -5.48 -8.56 5.01
N GLU A 92 -4.60 -8.26 4.06
CA GLU A 92 -4.31 -9.13 2.92
C GLU A 92 -3.47 -10.35 3.31
N LYS A 93 -2.68 -10.28 4.39
CA LYS A 93 -1.81 -11.39 4.84
C LYS A 93 -2.57 -12.69 5.02
N LYS A 94 -3.86 -12.63 5.42
CA LYS A 94 -4.72 -13.82 5.54
C LYS A 94 -4.89 -14.55 4.20
N PHE A 95 -4.93 -13.81 3.10
CA PHE A 95 -5.13 -14.33 1.75
C PHE A 95 -3.83 -14.59 0.98
N VAL A 96 -2.68 -14.12 1.49
CA VAL A 96 -1.38 -14.39 0.86
C VAL A 96 -1.08 -15.89 0.87
N ARG A 97 -1.34 -16.59 1.97
CA ARG A 97 -1.06 -18.03 2.06
C ARG A 97 -1.96 -18.82 1.09
N ASP A 98 -3.23 -18.47 1.03
CA ASP A 98 -4.19 -19.17 0.16
C ASP A 98 -3.82 -19.03 -1.32
N ARG A 99 -3.30 -17.87 -1.77
CA ARG A 99 -2.85 -17.68 -3.16
C ARG A 99 -1.82 -18.70 -3.63
N PHE A 100 -0.95 -19.18 -2.74
CA PHE A 100 0.13 -20.10 -3.10
C PHE A 100 -0.16 -21.56 -2.74
N PHE A 101 -1.01 -21.80 -1.74
CA PHE A 101 -1.21 -23.14 -1.18
C PHE A 101 -2.64 -23.67 -1.29
N ASN A 102 -3.60 -22.87 -1.78
CA ASN A 102 -4.95 -23.36 -2.00
C ASN A 102 -4.99 -24.21 -3.29
N PRO A 103 -5.37 -25.49 -3.22
CA PRO A 103 -5.36 -26.39 -4.38
C PRO A 103 -6.28 -25.89 -5.50
N LYS A 104 -7.43 -25.26 -5.16
CA LYS A 104 -8.35 -24.71 -6.17
C LYS A 104 -7.73 -23.57 -6.98
N ILE A 105 -6.90 -22.74 -6.34
CA ILE A 105 -6.21 -21.63 -7.01
C ILE A 105 -5.10 -22.18 -7.91
N LEU A 106 -4.37 -23.20 -7.47
CA LEU A 106 -3.36 -23.87 -8.28
C LEU A 106 -3.96 -24.54 -9.51
N GLU A 107 -5.10 -25.23 -9.37
CA GLU A 107 -5.84 -25.83 -10.49
C GLU A 107 -6.25 -24.78 -11.54
N ILE A 108 -6.71 -23.60 -11.10
CA ILE A 108 -7.05 -22.50 -12.02
C ILE A 108 -5.79 -22.02 -12.76
N VAL A 109 -4.67 -21.84 -12.05
CA VAL A 109 -3.41 -21.41 -12.66
C VAL A 109 -2.88 -22.44 -13.66
N GLU A 110 -3.02 -23.73 -13.38
CA GLU A 110 -2.64 -24.81 -14.30
C GLU A 110 -3.50 -24.81 -15.55
N LYS A 111 -4.83 -24.63 -15.42
CA LYS A 111 -5.74 -24.49 -16.57
C LYS A 111 -5.38 -23.27 -17.42
N MET A 112 -5.12 -22.12 -16.81
CA MET A 112 -4.69 -20.92 -17.54
C MET A 112 -3.36 -21.11 -18.28
N LYS A 113 -2.40 -21.85 -17.70
CA LYS A 113 -1.14 -22.19 -18.37
C LYS A 113 -1.36 -23.12 -19.56
N ALA A 114 -2.25 -24.11 -19.41
CA ALA A 114 -2.61 -25.04 -20.48
C ALA A 114 -3.31 -24.31 -21.64
N GLU A 115 -4.28 -23.44 -21.34
CA GLU A 115 -4.96 -22.60 -22.34
C GLU A 115 -3.97 -21.67 -23.07
N MET A 116 -3.08 -21.00 -22.33
CA MET A 116 -2.05 -20.14 -22.93
C MET A 116 -1.05 -20.93 -23.79
N ALA A 117 -0.74 -22.17 -23.43
CA ALA A 117 0.12 -23.05 -24.23
C ALA A 117 -0.59 -23.53 -25.50
N ALA A 118 -1.88 -23.89 -25.40
CA ALA A 118 -2.71 -24.30 -26.53
C ALA A 118 -2.89 -23.16 -27.53
N GLU A 119 -3.22 -21.95 -27.07
CA GLU A 119 -3.34 -20.77 -27.92
C GLU A 119 -2.02 -20.42 -28.62
N ARG A 120 -0.88 -20.64 -27.95
CA ARG A 120 0.44 -20.45 -28.55
C ARG A 120 0.76 -21.51 -29.62
N GLN A 121 0.35 -22.76 -29.40
CA GLN A 121 0.50 -23.83 -30.39
C GLN A 121 -0.42 -23.62 -31.59
N GLU A 122 -1.66 -23.20 -31.37
CA GLU A 122 -2.61 -22.85 -32.41
C GLU A 122 -2.06 -21.72 -33.30
N LYS A 123 -1.57 -20.62 -32.70
CA LYS A 123 -0.88 -19.54 -33.42
C LYS A 123 0.36 -20.00 -34.18
N GLN A 124 1.13 -20.96 -33.66
CA GLN A 124 2.27 -21.54 -34.38
C GLN A 124 1.83 -22.46 -35.52
N SER A 125 0.72 -23.19 -35.36
CA SER A 125 0.15 -24.06 -36.39
C SER A 125 -0.50 -23.25 -37.53
N GLU A 126 -1.15 -22.13 -37.20
CA GLU A 126 -1.69 -21.16 -38.17
C GLU A 126 -0.57 -20.47 -38.96
N ALA A 127 0.53 -20.09 -38.28
CA ALA A 127 1.73 -19.58 -38.94
C ALA A 127 2.46 -20.65 -39.78
N GLY A 128 2.24 -21.93 -39.51
CA GLY A 128 2.82 -23.07 -40.26
C GLY A 128 1.99 -23.53 -41.46
N ASN A 129 0.68 -23.23 -41.50
CA ASN A 129 -0.22 -23.60 -42.60
C ASN A 129 -0.48 -22.45 -43.60
N GLY A 130 0.13 -21.29 -43.39
CA GLY A 130 0.19 -20.20 -44.35
C GLY A 130 1.30 -20.43 -45.39
N VAL A 131 0.89 -20.90 -46.57
CA VAL A 131 1.50 -20.73 -47.90
C VAL A 131 2.94 -20.18 -47.92
N ALA A 132 3.85 -20.99 -48.47
CA ALA A 132 5.10 -20.55 -49.06
C ALA A 132 4.85 -19.41 -50.07
N GLY A 133 5.17 -18.18 -49.70
CA GLY A 133 5.03 -17.04 -50.61
C GLY A 133 5.58 -15.74 -50.03
N GLY A 134 6.77 -15.35 -50.50
CA GLY A 134 7.22 -13.96 -50.50
C GLY A 134 8.19 -13.58 -49.38
N GLY A 135 9.47 -13.46 -49.73
CA GLY A 135 10.47 -12.85 -48.86
C GLY A 135 10.14 -11.39 -48.57
N GLY A 136 10.12 -11.05 -47.28
CA GLY A 136 10.10 -9.67 -46.79
C GLY A 136 11.26 -9.49 -45.82
N GLN A 137 12.16 -8.56 -46.13
CA GLN A 137 13.36 -8.28 -45.34
C GLN A 137 13.02 -8.05 -43.86
N ARG A 138 13.72 -8.78 -42.98
CA ARG A 138 13.77 -8.45 -41.55
C ARG A 138 14.65 -7.21 -41.38
N GLY A 139 14.02 -6.04 -41.30
CA GLY A 139 14.66 -4.82 -40.82
C GLY A 139 15.15 -5.02 -39.39
N GLY A 140 16.47 -5.09 -39.22
CA GLY A 140 17.12 -5.26 -37.92
C GLY A 140 16.81 -4.09 -36.99
N TRP A 141 16.25 -4.37 -35.82
CA TRP A 141 16.11 -3.40 -34.76
C TRP A 141 17.46 -3.27 -34.04
N ASN A 142 18.20 -2.22 -34.37
CA ASN A 142 19.45 -1.86 -33.69
C ASN A 142 19.11 -1.01 -32.45
N GLY A 143 18.69 -1.68 -31.38
CA GLY A 143 18.46 -1.07 -30.07
C GLY A 143 19.78 -0.90 -29.33
N GLY A 144 20.42 0.24 -29.58
CA GLY A 144 21.77 0.57 -29.12
C GLY A 144 22.02 0.38 -27.62
N GLN A 145 23.23 -0.11 -27.33
CA GLN A 145 23.88 -0.03 -26.02
C GLN A 145 23.97 1.44 -25.59
N ARG A 146 23.23 1.81 -24.54
CA ARG A 146 23.54 3.02 -23.78
C ARG A 146 24.57 2.67 -22.72
N ARG A 147 25.70 3.37 -22.82
CA ARG A 147 26.78 3.47 -21.83
C ARG A 147 26.27 3.95 -20.48
#